data_AF-A0A2D9XZ79-F1
#
_entry.id   AF-A0A2D9XZ79-F1
#
_cell.length_a   1.000
_cell.length_b   1.000
_cell.length_c   1.000
_cell.angle_alpha   90.00
_cell.angle_beta   90.00
_cell.angle_gamma   90.00
#
_symmetry.space_group_name_H-M   'P 1'
#
loop_
_entity.id
_entity.type
_entity.pdbx_description
1 polymer ?
#
loop_
_entity_poly.entity_id
_entity_poly.type
_entity_poly.pdbx_seq_one_letter_code
_entity_poly.pdbx_strand_id
1 'polypeptide(L)'
;MSEARDKSIAVVNKCAQHKMLDKLITQIQKDLLRAGVVHNFFNLSEENLFDALKSILNMLITDKRDSLYAFLYAVDVSEASIRAIVEHNAMIEVEQLTYLILKREYMKIVYREGLL
;
A
#
# COMPACT_ATOMS: atom_id res chain seq x y z
N MET A 1 -1.10 9.10 17.11
CA MET A 1 -1.09 8.55 15.74
C MET A 1 0.37 8.43 15.31
N SER A 2 0.73 7.43 14.51
CA SER A 2 2.09 7.35 13.97
C SER A 2 2.27 8.32 12.80
N GLU A 3 3.50 8.79 12.59
CA GLU A 3 3.85 9.66 11.47
C GLU A 3 3.51 9.02 10.10
N ALA A 4 3.61 7.69 9.99
CA ALA A 4 3.29 6.97 8.77
C ALA A 4 1.78 6.98 8.44
N ARG A 5 0.92 6.90 9.46
CA ARG A 5 -0.54 7.01 9.27
C ARG A 5 -0.92 8.41 8.79
N ASP A 6 -0.36 9.45 9.40
CA ASP A 6 -0.66 10.84 9.02
C ASP A 6 -0.22 11.14 7.57
N LYS A 7 0.98 10.67 7.17
CA LYS A 7 1.45 10.78 5.78
C LYS A 7 0.59 9.97 4.80
N SER A 8 0.08 8.82 5.22
CA SER A 8 -0.83 8.00 4.40
C SER A 8 -2.16 8.70 4.16
N ILE A 9 -2.77 9.25 5.21
CA ILE A 9 -4.00 10.04 5.11
C ILE A 9 -3.79 11.21 4.17
N ALA A 10 -2.64 11.90 4.24
CA ALA A 10 -2.33 12.99 3.31
C ALA A 10 -2.26 12.53 1.84
N VAL A 11 -1.76 11.32 1.56
CA VAL A 11 -1.77 10.75 0.19
C VAL A 11 -3.20 10.44 -0.26
N VAL A 12 -3.99 9.80 0.60
CA VAL A 12 -5.38 9.43 0.28
C VAL A 12 -6.24 10.69 0.03
N ASN A 13 -6.12 11.70 0.89
CA ASN A 13 -6.85 12.97 0.74
C ASN A 13 -6.48 13.68 -0.58
N LYS A 14 -5.21 13.63 -0.99
CA LYS A 14 -4.80 14.15 -2.32
C LYS A 14 -5.46 13.38 -3.45
N CYS A 15 -5.50 12.05 -3.36
CA CYS A 15 -6.21 11.23 -4.36
C CYS A 15 -7.68 11.62 -4.44
N ALA A 16 -8.34 11.80 -3.30
CA ALA A 16 -9.75 12.20 -3.25
C ALA A 16 -10.00 13.57 -3.89
N GLN A 17 -9.18 14.56 -3.57
CA GLN A 17 -9.25 15.91 -4.17
C GLN A 17 -9.15 15.87 -5.70
N HIS A 18 -8.34 14.96 -6.24
CA HIS A 18 -8.16 14.78 -7.68
C HIS A 18 -9.11 13.73 -8.31
N LYS A 19 -10.06 13.16 -7.55
CA LYS A 19 -10.97 12.08 -7.99
C LYS A 19 -10.21 10.82 -8.48
N MET A 20 -9.11 10.51 -7.81
CA MET A 20 -8.19 9.40 -8.13
C MET A 20 -8.25 8.26 -7.10
N LEU A 21 -9.10 8.36 -6.07
CA LEU A 21 -9.20 7.33 -5.03
C LEU A 21 -9.53 5.95 -5.61
N ASP A 22 -10.50 5.88 -6.52
CA ASP A 22 -10.88 4.63 -7.19
C ASP A 22 -9.71 4.05 -8.01
N LYS A 23 -8.88 4.91 -8.62
CA LYS A 23 -7.69 4.49 -9.36
C LYS A 23 -6.64 3.90 -8.41
N LEU A 24 -6.45 4.52 -7.24
CA LEU A 24 -5.56 4.02 -6.19
C LEU A 24 -6.00 2.65 -5.69
N ILE A 25 -7.28 2.52 -5.32
CA ILE A 25 -7.85 1.25 -4.86
C ILE A 25 -7.71 0.18 -5.94
N THR A 26 -8.11 0.48 -7.18
CA THR A 26 -8.03 -0.46 -8.31
C THR A 26 -6.60 -0.92 -8.56
N GLN A 27 -5.62 -0.02 -8.45
CA GLN A 27 -4.23 -0.35 -8.70
C GLN A 27 -3.69 -1.27 -7.59
N ILE A 28 -3.97 -0.97 -6.31
CA ILE A 28 -3.61 -1.84 -5.18
C ILE A 28 -4.25 -3.24 -5.35
N GLN A 29 -5.51 -3.31 -5.75
CA GLN A 29 -6.19 -4.60 -6.00
C GLN A 29 -5.52 -5.41 -7.10
N LYS A 30 -5.12 -4.77 -8.20
CA LYS A 30 -4.40 -5.44 -9.29
C LYS A 30 -3.09 -6.02 -8.80
N ASP A 31 -2.32 -5.28 -8.01
CA ASP A 31 -1.02 -5.73 -7.54
C ASP A 31 -1.13 -6.82 -6.46
N LEU A 32 -2.14 -6.76 -5.58
CA LEU A 32 -2.50 -7.87 -4.68
C LEU A 32 -2.87 -9.13 -5.46
N LEU A 33 -3.70 -9.00 -6.50
CA LEU A 33 -4.10 -10.14 -7.33
C LEU A 33 -2.89 -10.77 -8.04
N ARG A 34 -1.95 -9.96 -8.53
CA ARG A 34 -0.68 -10.44 -9.12
C ARG A 34 0.19 -11.20 -8.12
N ALA A 35 0.07 -10.89 -6.83
CA ALA A 35 0.73 -11.60 -5.74
C ALA A 35 -0.02 -12.85 -5.24
N GLY A 36 -1.13 -13.23 -5.92
CA GLY A 36 -1.98 -14.34 -5.52
C GLY A 36 -2.88 -14.01 -4.31
N VAL A 37 -3.02 -12.73 -3.96
CA VAL A 37 -3.85 -12.27 -2.84
C VAL A 37 -5.15 -11.73 -3.39
N VAL A 38 -6.21 -12.53 -3.30
CA VAL A 38 -7.56 -12.09 -3.66
C VAL A 38 -8.13 -11.26 -2.50
N HIS A 39 -8.25 -9.95 -2.71
CA HIS A 39 -8.91 -9.05 -1.77
C HIS A 39 -9.80 -8.06 -2.52
N ASN A 40 -10.99 -7.77 -1.97
CA ASN A 40 -11.92 -6.84 -2.58
C ASN A 40 -12.23 -5.68 -1.64
N PHE A 41 -11.76 -4.48 -1.99
CA PHE A 41 -12.07 -3.25 -1.28
C PHE A 41 -13.40 -2.71 -1.80
N PHE A 42 -14.51 -3.33 -1.41
CA PHE A 42 -15.84 -2.81 -1.75
C PHE A 42 -16.19 -1.61 -0.88
N ASN A 43 -16.66 -0.52 -1.50
CA ASN A 43 -17.18 0.69 -0.83
C ASN A 43 -16.25 1.25 0.25
N LEU A 44 -14.93 1.15 0.04
CA LEU A 44 -13.98 1.58 1.05
C LEU A 44 -13.87 3.10 1.06
N SER A 45 -14.12 3.72 2.20
CA SER A 45 -13.88 5.15 2.40
C SER A 45 -12.38 5.44 2.46
N GLU A 46 -12.03 6.70 2.20
CA GLU A 46 -10.67 7.24 2.31
C GLU A 46 -10.01 6.87 3.64
N GLU A 47 -10.73 7.09 4.74
CA GLU A 47 -10.25 6.87 6.10
C GLU A 47 -9.96 5.38 6.38
N ASN A 48 -10.63 4.47 5.66
CA ASN A 48 -10.52 3.03 5.88
C ASN A 48 -9.43 2.37 5.03
N LEU A 49 -8.93 3.01 3.98
CA LEU A 49 -7.96 2.40 3.06
C LEU A 49 -6.65 2.03 3.73
N PHE A 50 -6.13 2.93 4.58
CA PHE A 50 -4.92 2.67 5.33
C PHE A 50 -5.08 1.45 6.25
N ASP A 51 -6.15 1.42 7.05
CA ASP A 51 -6.36 0.37 8.04
C ASP A 51 -6.66 -0.99 7.37
N ALA A 52 -7.38 -1.00 6.24
CA ALA A 52 -7.62 -2.20 5.45
C ALA A 52 -6.31 -2.76 4.85
N LEU A 53 -5.50 -1.91 4.22
CA LEU A 53 -4.23 -2.34 3.63
C LEU A 53 -3.25 -2.81 4.72
N LYS A 54 -3.16 -2.09 5.84
CA LYS A 54 -2.35 -2.49 7.00
C LYS A 54 -2.76 -3.88 7.51
N SER A 55 -4.06 -4.15 7.61
CA SER A 55 -4.59 -5.45 8.05
C SER A 55 -4.16 -6.57 7.11
N ILE A 56 -4.25 -6.35 5.80
CA ILE A 56 -3.77 -7.31 4.79
C ILE A 56 -2.27 -7.56 4.96
N LEU A 57 -1.47 -6.51 5.09
CA LEU A 57 -0.02 -6.63 5.25
C LEU A 57 0.36 -7.39 6.52
N ASN A 58 -0.32 -7.16 7.64
CA ASN A 58 -0.13 -7.95 8.86
C ASN A 58 -0.38 -9.44 8.62
N MET A 59 -1.47 -9.79 7.92
CA MET A 59 -1.76 -11.18 7.56
C MET A 59 -0.68 -11.77 6.63
N LEU A 60 -0.21 -11.00 5.63
CA LEU A 60 0.84 -11.48 4.73
C LEU A 60 2.19 -11.68 5.44
N ILE A 61 2.54 -10.81 6.39
CA ILE A 61 3.77 -10.91 7.20
C ILE A 61 3.75 -12.16 8.06
N THR A 62 2.61 -12.47 8.70
CA THR A 62 2.47 -13.59 9.63
C THR A 62 2.27 -14.92 8.90
N ASP A 63 1.39 -14.96 7.89
CA ASP A 63 0.86 -16.22 7.35
C ASP A 63 1.29 -16.51 5.90
N LYS A 64 1.71 -15.49 5.12
CA LYS A 64 1.93 -15.62 3.66
C LYS A 64 3.10 -14.79 3.15
N ARG A 65 4.31 -15.05 3.66
CA ARG A 65 5.53 -14.30 3.30
C ARG A 65 5.85 -14.31 1.81
N ASP A 66 5.63 -15.41 1.10
CA ASP A 66 5.86 -15.45 -0.35
C ASP A 66 4.94 -14.50 -1.11
N SER A 67 3.66 -14.43 -0.71
CA SER A 67 2.71 -13.45 -1.25
C SER A 67 3.06 -12.02 -0.82
N LEU A 68 3.62 -11.81 0.36
CA LEU A 68 4.15 -10.50 0.77
C LEU A 68 5.24 -10.05 -0.21
N TYR A 69 6.27 -10.87 -0.44
CA TYR A 69 7.35 -10.52 -1.37
C TYR A 69 6.81 -10.27 -2.78
N ALA A 70 5.98 -11.17 -3.31
CA ALA A 70 5.37 -11.00 -4.62
C ALA A 70 4.58 -9.67 -4.74
N PHE A 71 3.87 -9.27 -3.67
CA PHE A 71 3.14 -8.01 -3.63
C PHE A 71 4.09 -6.80 -3.62
N LEU A 72 5.14 -6.84 -2.80
CA LEU A 72 6.13 -5.77 -2.73
C LEU A 72 6.86 -5.58 -4.08
N TYR A 73 7.16 -6.66 -4.80
CA TYR A 73 7.69 -6.57 -6.16
C TYR A 73 6.69 -5.99 -7.15
N ALA A 74 5.40 -6.37 -7.09
CA ALA A 74 4.38 -5.81 -7.98
C ALA A 74 4.17 -4.30 -7.78
N VAL A 75 4.30 -3.82 -6.54
CA VAL A 75 4.26 -2.40 -6.16
C VAL A 75 5.56 -1.66 -6.52
N ASP A 76 6.58 -2.36 -7.02
CA ASP A 76 7.93 -1.87 -7.33
C ASP A 76 8.73 -1.40 -6.09
N VAL A 77 8.48 -1.97 -4.91
CA VAL A 77 9.26 -1.66 -3.71
C VAL A 77 10.69 -2.16 -3.87
N SER A 78 11.68 -1.32 -3.54
CA SER A 78 13.09 -1.68 -3.71
C SER A 78 13.51 -2.80 -2.75
N GLU A 79 14.41 -3.67 -3.20
CA GLU A 79 15.04 -4.72 -2.39
C GLU A 79 15.67 -4.20 -1.09
N ALA A 80 16.27 -3.01 -1.15
CA ALA A 80 16.82 -2.37 0.03
C ALA A 80 15.73 -2.05 1.07
N SER A 81 14.56 -1.57 0.62
CA SER A 81 13.40 -1.34 1.49
C SER A 81 12.83 -2.64 2.03
N ILE A 82 12.77 -3.69 1.20
CA ILE A 82 12.29 -5.02 1.62
C ILE A 82 13.19 -5.59 2.72
N ARG A 83 14.51 -5.55 2.53
CA ARG A 83 15.48 -6.04 3.53
C ARG A 83 15.38 -5.28 4.85
N ALA A 84 15.23 -3.95 4.80
CA ALA A 84 15.06 -3.14 6.02
C ALA A 84 13.87 -3.63 6.87
N ILE A 85 12.74 -3.91 6.21
CA ILE A 85 11.50 -4.40 6.85
C ILE A 85 11.66 -5.82 7.43
N VAL A 86 12.41 -6.69 6.74
CA VAL A 86 12.57 -8.10 7.13
C VAL A 86 13.62 -8.28 8.23
N GLU A 87 14.69 -7.47 8.23
CA GLU A 87 15.82 -7.60 9.15
C GLU A 87 15.59 -6.88 10.50
N HIS A 88 14.70 -5.87 10.56
CA HIS A 88 14.40 -5.13 11.79
C HIS A 88 13.07 -5.59 12.45
N ASN A 89 13.15 -6.64 13.28
CA ASN A 89 12.12 -7.16 14.20
C ASN A 89 10.74 -6.45 14.20
N ALA A 90 9.80 -7.04 13.44
CA ALA A 90 8.37 -7.22 13.69
C ALA A 90 7.68 -6.29 14.73
N MET A 91 7.26 -5.11 14.29
CA MET A 91 6.00 -4.39 14.64
C MET A 91 6.09 -2.91 14.22
N ILE A 92 7.30 -2.35 14.15
CA ILE A 92 7.52 -0.93 13.87
C ILE A 92 7.25 -0.54 12.41
N GLU A 93 7.15 -1.47 11.46
CA GLU A 93 7.16 -1.08 10.04
C GLU A 93 5.95 -1.48 9.19
N VAL A 94 4.90 -2.09 9.73
CA VAL A 94 3.72 -2.35 8.87
C VAL A 94 3.04 -1.04 8.43
N GLU A 95 3.00 -0.04 9.31
CA GLU A 95 2.44 1.28 8.99
C GLU A 95 3.32 2.05 8.01
N GLN A 96 4.64 1.96 8.17
CA GLN A 96 5.60 2.55 7.24
C GLN A 96 5.54 1.88 5.87
N LEU A 97 5.40 0.56 5.83
CA LEU A 97 5.21 -0.21 4.62
C LEU A 97 3.88 0.13 3.94
N THR A 98 2.80 0.25 4.73
CA THR A 98 1.49 0.70 4.26
C THR A 98 1.61 2.07 3.58
N TYR A 99 2.27 3.03 4.24
CA TYR A 99 2.55 4.34 3.67
C TYR A 99 3.38 4.25 2.38
N LEU A 100 4.45 3.45 2.38
CA LEU A 100 5.32 3.29 1.22
C LEU A 100 4.55 2.78 0.00
N ILE A 101 3.70 1.76 0.19
CA ILE A 101 2.85 1.20 -0.87
C ILE A 101 1.89 2.29 -1.39
N LEU A 102 1.15 2.96 -0.50
CA LEU A 102 0.23 4.03 -0.89
C LEU A 102 0.93 5.14 -1.67
N LYS A 103 2.11 5.57 -1.21
CA LYS A 103 2.93 6.59 -1.88
C LYS A 103 3.34 6.12 -3.28
N ARG A 104 3.82 4.88 -3.42
CA ARG A 104 4.27 4.34 -4.71
C ARG A 104 3.13 4.24 -5.71
N GLU A 105 2.00 3.70 -5.29
CA GLU A 105 0.83 3.58 -6.16
C GLU A 105 0.26 4.93 -6.55
N TYR A 106 0.22 5.88 -5.62
CA TYR A 106 -0.11 7.27 -5.94
C TYR A 106 0.83 7.85 -7.01
N MET A 107 2.15 7.74 -6.85
CA MET A 107 3.10 8.28 -7.83
C MET A 107 2.94 7.66 -9.23
N LYS A 108 2.65 6.35 -9.32
CA LYS A 108 2.36 5.69 -10.60
C LYS A 108 1.14 6.30 -11.29
N ILE A 109 0.10 6.62 -10.53
CA ILE A 109 -1.11 7.22 -11.09
C ILE A 109 -0.83 8.68 -11.50
N VAL A 110 -0.20 9.48 -10.65
CA VAL A 110 0.18 10.88 -11.00
C VAL A 110 1.00 10.92 -12.29
N TYR A 111 1.97 10.01 -12.44
CA TYR A 111 2.76 9.88 -13.67
C TYR A 111 1.91 9.55 -14.90
N ARG A 112 0.96 8.60 -14.78
CA ARG A 112 0.04 8.23 -15.88
C ARG A 112 -0.93 9.35 -16.25
N GLU A 113 -1.33 10.19 -15.29
CA GLU A 113 -2.26 11.30 -15.51
C GLU A 113 -1.57 12.59 -15.98
N GLY A 114 -0.24 12.62 -16.07
CA GLY A 114 0.51 13.81 -16.48
C GLY A 114 0.46 14.95 -15.46
N LEU A 115 0.35 14.63 -14.16
CA LEU A 115 0.27 15.58 -13.05
C LEU A 115 1.65 15.88 -12.41
N LEU A 116 2.74 15.59 -13.15
CA LEU A 116 4.14 15.83 -12.77
C LEU A 116 4.76 16.93 -13.64
#